data_AF-A0A7X7XFF4-F1
#
_entry.id   AF-A0A7X7XFF4-F1
#
_cell.length_a   1.000
_cell.length_b   1.000
_cell.length_c   1.000
_cell.angle_alpha   90.00
_cell.angle_beta   90.00
_cell.angle_gamma   90.00
#
_symmetry.space_group_name_H-M   'P 1'
#
loop_
_entity.id
_entity.type
_entity.pdbx_description
1 polymer ?
#
loop_
_entity_poly.entity_id
_entity_poly.type
_entity_poly.pdbx_seq_one_letter_code
_entity_poly.pdbx_strand_id
1 'polypeptide(L)'
;MTTNPPVQPVALNHLRDLQAHGERDRLVEELERLRPESLTTTEEFDFIIEAALELGLPHVAEGFLAEKRNRRDATPADLLQAAALAASRGRPEEALEQVEQALVLDPRHLGAVRRKIHLLSRLGRPDEAEQFLSARAELFPAGLDQALRETIRGSGEAVSSGDAPAAAAEPWTEAHIHRLIELFQGRGDVHARQWVSPGGGGGYNPVHQPLDPVLVEGHFAGRHTLGVYQLDEEARVRWIAFDVDIRKEVLPDALRRRSQWQTLMR
;
A
#
# COMPACT_ATOMS: atom_id res chain seq x y z
N MET A 1 29.67 -20.68 26.92
CA MET A 1 28.32 -20.93 26.35
C MET A 1 27.38 -19.89 26.94
N THR A 2 27.17 -18.78 26.24
CA THR A 2 26.18 -17.76 26.64
C THR A 2 24.80 -18.34 26.33
N THR A 3 24.14 -18.85 27.36
CA THR A 3 22.73 -19.23 27.28
C THR A 3 21.93 -17.96 27.03
N ASN A 4 21.22 -17.88 25.90
CA ASN A 4 20.26 -16.80 25.69
C ASN A 4 19.28 -16.80 26.87
N PRO A 5 19.00 -15.63 27.48
CA PRO A 5 18.02 -15.55 28.55
C PRO A 5 16.69 -16.11 28.05
N PRO A 6 15.89 -16.75 28.93
CA PRO A 6 14.58 -17.26 28.55
C PRO A 6 13.73 -16.12 28.00
N VAL A 7 13.14 -16.37 26.85
CA VAL A 7 12.12 -15.52 26.23
C VAL A 7 11.06 -15.19 27.28
N GLN A 8 10.91 -13.91 27.64
CA GLN A 8 9.79 -13.50 28.47
C GLN A 8 8.52 -13.49 27.60
N PRO A 9 7.40 -14.04 28.10
CA PRO A 9 6.14 -13.98 27.37
C PRO A 9 5.72 -12.53 27.18
N VAL A 10 5.22 -12.20 25.99
CA VAL A 10 4.82 -10.83 25.68
C VAL A 10 3.57 -10.49 26.48
N ALA A 11 3.64 -9.37 27.21
CA ALA A 11 2.49 -8.83 27.91
C ALA A 11 1.55 -8.15 26.91
N LEU A 12 0.85 -8.93 26.08
CA LEU A 12 0.01 -8.39 25.00
C LEU A 12 -1.04 -7.39 25.52
N ASN A 13 -1.60 -7.64 26.71
CA ASN A 13 -2.52 -6.72 27.37
C ASN A 13 -1.85 -5.37 27.68
N HIS A 14 -0.58 -5.36 28.10
CA HIS A 14 0.16 -4.13 28.34
C HIS A 14 0.36 -3.33 27.04
N LEU A 15 0.73 -3.98 25.94
CA LEU A 15 0.89 -3.30 24.65
C LEU A 15 -0.44 -2.71 24.15
N ARG A 16 -1.55 -3.45 24.35
CA ARG A 16 -2.90 -2.97 24.07
C ARG A 16 -3.27 -1.77 24.91
N ASP A 17 -2.93 -1.78 26.20
CA ASP A 17 -3.17 -0.64 27.09
C ASP A 17 -2.39 0.59 26.61
N LEU A 18 -1.10 0.45 26.26
CA LEU A 18 -0.31 1.55 25.70
C LEU A 18 -0.95 2.12 24.44
N GLN A 19 -1.43 1.27 23.52
CA GLN A 19 -2.11 1.70 22.30
C GLN A 19 -3.42 2.43 22.61
N ALA A 20 -4.25 1.87 23.49
CA ALA A 20 -5.55 2.44 23.86
C ALA A 20 -5.43 3.81 24.56
N HIS A 21 -4.36 4.02 25.32
CA HIS A 21 -4.09 5.30 26.01
C HIS A 21 -3.28 6.28 25.14
N GLY A 22 -2.95 5.92 23.90
CA GLY A 22 -2.19 6.79 22.98
C GLY A 22 -0.73 7.02 23.40
N GLU A 23 -0.14 6.12 24.19
CA GLU A 23 1.26 6.18 24.64
C GLU A 23 2.23 5.74 23.52
N ARG A 24 2.23 6.51 22.42
CA ARG A 24 2.94 6.19 21.17
C ARG A 24 4.42 5.86 21.38
N ASP A 25 5.17 6.74 22.05
CA ASP A 25 6.63 6.61 22.18
C ASP A 25 7.02 5.36 22.98
N ARG A 26 6.26 5.05 24.03
CA ARG A 26 6.48 3.84 24.83
C ARG A 26 6.14 2.58 24.05
N LEU A 27 5.04 2.61 23.28
CA LEU A 27 4.69 1.47 22.44
C LEU A 27 5.76 1.21 21.37
N VAL A 28 6.31 2.26 20.76
CA VAL A 28 7.45 2.14 19.83
C VAL A 28 8.64 1.49 20.52
N GLU A 29 9.06 1.99 21.70
CA GLU A 29 10.19 1.44 22.44
C GLU A 29 10.01 -0.05 22.77
N GLU A 30 8.82 -0.43 23.26
CA GLU A 30 8.51 -1.82 23.58
C GLU A 30 8.55 -2.70 22.32
N LEU A 31 7.90 -2.28 21.23
CA LEU A 31 7.87 -3.04 19.98
C LEU A 31 9.27 -3.25 19.37
N GLU A 32 10.16 -2.26 19.46
CA GLU A 32 11.54 -2.37 18.96
C GLU A 32 12.41 -3.32 19.80
N ARG A 33 12.07 -3.54 21.07
CA ARG A 33 12.78 -4.48 21.95
C ARG A 33 12.34 -5.93 21.77
N LEU A 34 11.15 -6.15 21.23
CA LEU A 34 10.61 -7.49 21.02
C LEU A 34 11.44 -8.26 19.98
N ARG A 35 11.56 -9.56 20.21
CA ARG A 35 12.29 -10.47 19.34
C ARG A 35 11.25 -11.33 18.61
N PRO A 36 11.30 -11.51 17.29
CA PRO A 36 10.32 -12.34 16.59
C PRO A 36 10.18 -13.75 17.18
N GLU A 37 11.30 -14.32 17.63
CA GLU A 37 11.34 -15.64 18.25
C GLU A 37 10.60 -15.70 19.60
N SER A 38 10.28 -14.55 20.21
CA SER A 38 9.64 -14.47 21.51
C SER A 38 8.15 -14.77 21.49
N LEU A 39 7.49 -14.59 20.34
CA LEU A 39 6.04 -14.76 20.23
C LEU A 39 5.67 -16.23 20.07
N THR A 40 4.53 -16.61 20.63
CA THR A 40 4.07 -18.00 20.65
C THR A 40 2.70 -18.18 20.00
N THR A 41 1.90 -17.12 19.94
CA THR A 41 0.51 -17.17 19.45
C THR A 41 0.33 -16.30 18.21
N THR A 42 -0.60 -16.72 17.34
CA THR A 42 -1.00 -15.93 16.15
C THR A 42 -1.53 -14.54 16.55
N GLU A 43 -2.26 -14.45 17.67
CA GLU A 43 -2.82 -13.19 18.17
C GLU A 43 -1.72 -12.16 18.51
N GLU A 44 -0.62 -12.60 19.14
CA GLU A 44 0.51 -11.72 19.43
C GLU A 44 1.15 -11.21 18.14
N PHE A 45 1.39 -12.11 17.18
CA PHE A 45 1.97 -11.74 15.89
C PHE A 45 1.11 -10.73 15.15
N ASP A 46 -0.19 -11.00 15.04
CA ASP A 46 -1.13 -10.16 14.29
C ASP A 46 -1.21 -8.76 14.90
N PHE A 47 -1.33 -8.67 16.23
CA PHE A 47 -1.34 -7.39 16.94
C PHE A 47 -0.04 -6.60 16.74
N ILE A 48 1.12 -7.25 16.90
CA ILE A 48 2.41 -6.56 16.80
C ILE A 48 2.68 -6.08 15.37
N ILE A 49 2.37 -6.90 14.36
CA ILE A 49 2.52 -6.54 12.96
C ILE A 49 1.62 -5.34 12.64
N GLU A 50 0.35 -5.38 13.06
CA GLU A 50 -0.59 -4.27 12.85
C GLU A 50 -0.11 -2.98 13.53
N ALA A 51 0.21 -3.03 14.82
CA ALA A 51 0.69 -1.88 15.57
C ALA A 51 1.98 -1.30 14.97
N ALA A 52 2.94 -2.15 14.57
CA ALA A 52 4.18 -1.70 13.93
C ALA A 52 3.91 -0.99 12.60
N LEU A 53 2.99 -1.50 11.77
CA LEU A 53 2.63 -0.87 10.50
C LEU A 53 1.91 0.48 10.71
N GLU A 54 1.02 0.57 11.70
CA GLU A 54 0.33 1.82 12.05
C GLU A 54 1.29 2.90 12.57
N LEU A 55 2.30 2.48 13.33
CA LEU A 55 3.30 3.38 13.89
C LEU A 55 4.37 3.80 12.89
N GLY A 56 4.42 3.18 11.71
CA GLY A 56 5.45 3.46 10.71
C GLY A 56 6.79 2.78 11.01
N LEU A 57 6.76 1.61 11.65
CA LEU A 57 7.90 0.76 11.97
C LEU A 57 7.95 -0.47 11.03
N PRO A 58 8.18 -0.29 9.71
CA PRO A 58 8.11 -1.39 8.75
C PRO A 58 9.22 -2.44 8.96
N HIS A 59 10.29 -2.10 9.67
CA HIS A 59 11.39 -3.03 9.95
C HIS A 59 11.02 -4.01 11.07
N VAL A 60 10.28 -3.55 12.08
CA VAL A 60 9.68 -4.38 13.12
C VAL A 60 8.70 -5.36 12.47
N ALA A 61 7.71 -4.84 11.74
CA ALA A 61 6.70 -5.67 11.07
C ALA A 61 7.33 -6.74 10.15
N GLU A 62 8.37 -6.39 9.39
CA GLU A 62 9.08 -7.33 8.52
C GLU A 62 9.73 -8.48 9.30
N GLY A 63 10.34 -8.21 10.45
CA GLY A 63 10.95 -9.25 11.29
C GLY A 63 9.92 -10.29 11.75
N PHE A 64 8.75 -9.82 12.22
CA PHE A 64 7.67 -10.71 12.65
C PHE A 64 7.02 -11.48 11.50
N LEU A 65 6.80 -10.84 10.35
CA LEU A 65 6.31 -11.52 9.14
C LEU A 65 7.29 -12.59 8.63
N ALA A 66 8.60 -12.30 8.67
CA ALA A 66 9.63 -13.26 8.30
C ALA A 66 9.65 -14.46 9.24
N GLU A 67 9.47 -14.24 10.54
CA GLU A 67 9.38 -15.33 11.51
C GLU A 67 8.15 -16.20 11.29
N LYS A 68 6.97 -15.60 11.04
CA LYS A 68 5.77 -16.35 10.65
C LYS A 68 6.02 -17.25 9.44
N ARG A 69 6.67 -16.70 8.42
CA ARG A 69 7.07 -17.44 7.21
C ARG A 69 8.04 -18.58 7.53
N ASN A 70 9.05 -18.35 8.37
CA ASN A 70 10.02 -19.38 8.78
C ASN A 70 9.35 -20.53 9.52
N ARG A 71 8.32 -20.23 10.33
CA ARG A 71 7.49 -21.21 11.05
C ARG A 71 6.46 -21.91 10.17
N ARG A 72 6.31 -21.48 8.91
CA ARG A 72 5.26 -21.93 7.98
C ARG A 72 3.84 -21.68 8.51
N ASP A 73 3.66 -20.65 9.31
CA ASP A 73 2.35 -20.22 9.82
C ASP A 73 1.81 -18.96 9.09
N ALA A 74 2.58 -18.41 8.15
CA ALA A 74 2.20 -17.25 7.37
C ALA A 74 0.95 -17.51 6.51
N THR A 75 -0.03 -16.63 6.65
CA THR A 75 -1.24 -16.60 5.83
C THR A 75 -0.98 -15.89 4.49
N PRO A 76 -1.88 -16.03 3.49
CA PRO A 76 -1.82 -15.20 2.28
C PRO A 76 -1.78 -13.70 2.58
N ALA A 77 -2.48 -13.24 3.63
CA ALA A 77 -2.47 -11.83 4.03
C ALA A 77 -1.09 -11.40 4.53
N ASP A 78 -0.44 -12.21 5.38
CA ASP A 78 0.92 -11.97 5.87
C ASP A 78 1.91 -11.86 4.70
N LEU A 79 1.85 -12.79 3.76
CA LEU A 79 2.70 -12.80 2.57
C LEU A 79 2.47 -11.57 1.67
N LEU A 80 1.24 -11.08 1.57
CA LEU A 80 0.94 -9.85 0.83
C LEU A 80 1.38 -8.58 1.54
N GLN A 81 1.44 -8.57 2.88
CA GLN A 81 2.04 -7.50 3.64
C GLN A 81 3.57 -7.51 3.48
N ALA A 82 4.20 -8.68 3.59
CA ALA A 82 5.63 -8.84 3.35
C ALA A 82 6.01 -8.41 1.92
N ALA A 83 5.21 -8.79 0.92
CA ALA A 83 5.39 -8.35 -0.46
C ALA A 83 5.32 -6.82 -0.62
N ALA A 84 4.36 -6.17 0.03
CA ALA A 84 4.22 -4.71 -0.01
C ALA A 84 5.44 -4.01 0.63
N LEU A 85 5.91 -4.54 1.78
CA LEU A 85 7.11 -4.04 2.45
C LEU A 85 8.37 -4.23 1.61
N ALA A 86 8.55 -5.38 0.96
CA ALA A 86 9.68 -5.63 0.07
C ALA A 86 9.67 -4.69 -1.15
N ALA A 87 8.51 -4.54 -1.81
CA ALA A 87 8.34 -3.63 -2.94
C ALA A 87 8.65 -2.17 -2.56
N SER A 88 8.18 -1.71 -1.39
CA SER A 88 8.44 -0.34 -0.90
C SER A 88 9.91 -0.06 -0.64
N ARG A 89 10.72 -1.10 -0.41
CA ARG A 89 12.18 -1.01 -0.22
C ARG A 89 12.97 -1.28 -1.49
N GLY A 90 12.33 -1.29 -2.66
CA GLY A 90 13.00 -1.51 -3.93
C GLY A 90 13.48 -2.96 -4.12
N ARG A 91 12.83 -3.94 -3.47
CA ARG A 91 13.06 -5.38 -3.69
C ARG A 91 11.85 -6.03 -4.39
N PRO A 92 11.55 -5.67 -5.65
CA PRO A 92 10.34 -6.11 -6.33
C PRO A 92 10.35 -7.61 -6.69
N GLU A 93 11.52 -8.23 -6.87
CA GLU A 93 11.65 -9.67 -7.10
C GLU A 93 11.27 -10.47 -5.85
N GLU A 94 11.80 -10.08 -4.68
CA GLU A 94 11.39 -10.68 -3.40
C GLU A 94 9.88 -10.50 -3.17
N ALA A 95 9.33 -9.33 -3.52
CA ALA A 95 7.89 -9.09 -3.45
C ALA A 95 7.10 -10.05 -4.34
N LEU A 96 7.57 -10.33 -5.56
CA LEU A 96 6.95 -11.32 -6.45
C LEU A 96 7.01 -12.72 -5.84
N GLU A 97 8.13 -13.14 -5.26
CA GLU A 97 8.25 -14.43 -4.60
C GLU A 97 7.25 -14.59 -3.46
N GLN A 98 7.07 -13.56 -2.62
CA GLN A 98 6.07 -13.58 -1.54
C GLN A 98 4.64 -13.69 -2.10
N VAL A 99 4.33 -12.96 -3.18
CA VAL A 99 3.02 -13.03 -3.84
C VAL A 99 2.78 -14.42 -4.45
N GLU A 100 3.81 -15.04 -5.02
CA GLU A 100 3.73 -16.41 -5.53
C GLU A 100 3.47 -17.43 -4.44
N GLN A 101 4.13 -17.30 -3.28
CA GLN A 101 3.83 -18.13 -2.11
C GLN A 101 2.37 -17.94 -1.66
N ALA A 102 1.86 -16.71 -1.64
CA ALA A 102 0.45 -16.46 -1.31
C ALA A 102 -0.52 -17.16 -2.28
N LEU A 103 -0.18 -17.17 -3.58
CA LEU A 103 -0.94 -17.84 -4.63
C LEU A 103 -0.80 -19.37 -4.63
N VAL A 104 0.24 -19.91 -4.00
CA VAL A 104 0.37 -21.35 -3.72
C VAL A 104 -0.60 -21.75 -2.61
N LEU A 105 -0.71 -20.94 -1.54
CA LEU A 105 -1.63 -21.18 -0.44
C LEU A 105 -3.10 -21.00 -0.85
N ASP A 106 -3.41 -19.94 -1.59
CA ASP A 106 -4.74 -19.71 -2.16
C ASP A 106 -4.62 -19.26 -3.64
N PRO A 107 -4.79 -20.18 -4.59
CA PRO A 107 -4.73 -19.89 -6.02
C PRO A 107 -5.73 -18.85 -6.52
N ARG A 108 -6.83 -18.61 -5.79
CA ARG A 108 -7.93 -17.68 -6.14
C ARG A 108 -7.85 -16.37 -5.37
N HIS A 109 -6.81 -16.15 -4.57
CA HIS A 109 -6.68 -14.95 -3.75
C HIS A 109 -6.56 -13.69 -4.62
N LEU A 110 -7.67 -12.96 -4.80
CA LEU A 110 -7.74 -11.80 -5.71
C LEU A 110 -6.73 -10.70 -5.37
N GLY A 111 -6.48 -10.46 -4.08
CA GLY A 111 -5.46 -9.51 -3.65
C GLY A 111 -4.06 -9.87 -4.14
N ALA A 112 -3.73 -11.17 -4.23
CA ALA A 112 -2.43 -11.65 -4.64
C ALA A 112 -2.28 -11.61 -6.17
N VAL A 113 -3.34 -11.98 -6.89
CA VAL A 113 -3.44 -11.84 -8.35
C VAL A 113 -3.21 -10.38 -8.77
N ARG A 114 -3.93 -9.45 -8.16
CA ARG A 114 -3.78 -8.01 -8.43
C ARG A 114 -2.38 -7.51 -8.10
N ARG A 115 -1.81 -7.94 -6.97
CA ARG A 115 -0.44 -7.57 -6.57
C ARG A 115 0.59 -8.08 -7.58
N LYS A 116 0.49 -9.33 -8.05
CA LYS A 116 1.40 -9.91 -9.04
C LYS A 116 1.35 -9.13 -10.36
N ILE A 117 0.14 -8.87 -10.87
CA ILE A 117 -0.08 -8.10 -12.11
C ILE A 117 0.53 -6.70 -11.98
N HIS A 118 0.28 -6.02 -10.86
CA HIS A 118 0.83 -4.69 -10.61
C HIS A 118 2.36 -4.70 -10.56
N LEU A 119 2.96 -5.65 -9.85
CA LEU A 119 4.43 -5.78 -9.75
C LEU A 119 5.06 -6.09 -11.11
N LEU A 120 4.51 -7.04 -11.87
CA LEU A 120 5.00 -7.37 -13.22
C LEU A 120 4.89 -6.18 -14.17
N SER A 121 3.80 -5.42 -14.08
CA SER A 121 3.62 -4.21 -14.90
C SER A 121 4.66 -3.14 -14.54
N ARG A 122 4.91 -2.90 -13.24
CA ARG A 122 5.95 -1.96 -12.78
C ARG A 122 7.37 -2.38 -13.16
N LEU A 123 7.60 -3.68 -13.30
CA LEU A 123 8.87 -4.25 -13.77
C LEU A 123 9.01 -4.25 -15.30
N GLY A 124 8.03 -3.72 -16.05
CA GLY A 124 8.07 -3.75 -17.50
C GLY A 124 7.89 -5.15 -18.10
N ARG A 125 7.22 -6.05 -17.37
CA ARG A 125 6.95 -7.45 -17.77
C ARG A 125 5.45 -7.71 -17.97
N PRO A 126 4.72 -6.90 -18.78
CA PRO A 126 3.27 -7.06 -18.96
C PRO A 126 2.91 -8.39 -19.65
N ASP A 127 3.78 -8.92 -20.50
CA ASP A 127 3.56 -10.21 -21.18
C ASP A 127 3.45 -11.37 -20.18
N GLU A 128 4.25 -11.34 -19.11
CA GLU A 128 4.18 -12.35 -18.05
C GLU A 128 2.91 -12.20 -17.21
N ALA A 129 2.41 -10.97 -17.05
CA ALA A 129 1.13 -10.73 -16.38
C ALA A 129 -0.04 -11.31 -17.22
N GLU A 130 0.00 -11.14 -18.54
CA GLU A 130 -0.99 -11.72 -19.46
C GLU A 130 -0.93 -13.25 -19.50
N GLN A 131 0.28 -13.83 -19.55
CA GLN A 131 0.45 -15.28 -19.48
C GLN A 131 -0.07 -15.83 -18.14
N PHE A 132 0.25 -15.15 -17.03
CA PHE A 132 -0.22 -15.52 -15.70
C PHE A 132 -1.74 -15.50 -15.59
N LEU A 133 -2.41 -14.47 -16.11
CA LEU A 133 -3.87 -14.39 -16.14
C LEU A 133 -4.47 -15.47 -17.04
N SER A 134 -3.93 -15.65 -18.24
CA SER A 134 -4.44 -16.62 -19.22
C SER A 134 -4.39 -18.04 -18.69
N ALA A 135 -3.32 -18.41 -17.98
CA ALA A 135 -3.20 -19.73 -17.35
C ALA A 135 -4.20 -19.97 -16.19
N ARG A 136 -4.91 -18.92 -15.74
CA ARG A 136 -5.79 -18.95 -14.57
C ARG A 136 -7.19 -18.42 -14.86
N ALA A 137 -7.52 -18.15 -16.12
CA ALA A 137 -8.79 -17.55 -16.52
C ALA A 137 -10.00 -18.35 -16.01
N GLU A 138 -9.89 -19.67 -15.98
CA GLU A 138 -10.93 -20.59 -15.49
C GLU A 138 -11.16 -20.53 -13.98
N LEU A 139 -10.21 -19.98 -13.20
CA LEU A 139 -10.32 -19.87 -11.75
C LEU A 139 -11.17 -18.68 -11.29
N PHE A 140 -11.48 -17.75 -12.20
CA PHE A 140 -12.11 -16.47 -11.88
C PHE A 140 -13.53 -16.37 -12.43
N PRO A 141 -14.44 -15.68 -11.73
CA PRO A 141 -15.76 -15.35 -12.26
C PRO A 141 -15.68 -14.61 -13.60
N ALA A 142 -16.67 -14.84 -14.46
CA ALA A 142 -16.78 -14.16 -15.76
C ALA A 142 -16.71 -12.63 -15.59
N GLY A 143 -15.92 -11.97 -16.44
CA GLY A 143 -15.71 -10.51 -16.43
C GLY A 143 -14.55 -10.02 -15.56
N LEU A 144 -14.17 -10.77 -14.51
CA LEU A 144 -13.04 -10.38 -13.66
C LEU A 144 -11.70 -10.44 -14.43
N ASP A 145 -11.51 -11.49 -15.24
CA ASP A 145 -10.34 -11.66 -16.10
C ASP A 145 -10.17 -10.49 -17.09
N GLN A 146 -11.28 -10.00 -17.67
CA GLN A 146 -11.26 -8.83 -18.54
C GLN A 146 -10.82 -7.55 -17.80
N ALA A 147 -11.38 -7.29 -16.62
CA ALA A 147 -11.01 -6.13 -15.81
C ALA A 147 -9.53 -6.15 -15.39
N LEU A 148 -8.98 -7.34 -15.11
CA LEU A 148 -7.57 -7.52 -14.79
C LEU A 148 -6.67 -7.29 -16.02
N ARG A 149 -7.07 -7.73 -17.22
CA ARG A 149 -6.35 -7.42 -18.47
C ARG A 149 -6.37 -5.94 -18.83
N GLU A 150 -7.47 -5.23 -18.57
CA GLU A 150 -7.53 -3.78 -18.73
C GLU A 150 -6.52 -3.07 -17.82
N THR A 151 -6.28 -3.60 -16.61
CA THR A 151 -5.24 -3.09 -15.70
C THR A 151 -3.84 -3.30 -16.27
N ILE A 152 -3.56 -4.45 -16.90
CA ILE A 152 -2.28 -4.70 -17.57
C ILE A 152 -2.08 -3.72 -18.72
N ARG A 153 -3.10 -3.58 -19.59
CA ARG A 153 -3.04 -2.69 -20.76
C ARG A 153 -2.87 -1.22 -20.38
N GLY A 154 -3.63 -0.74 -19.40
CA GLY A 154 -3.49 0.63 -18.89
C GLY A 154 -2.14 0.89 -18.22
N SER A 155 -1.47 -0.15 -17.71
CA SER A 155 -0.10 -0.05 -17.17
C SER A 155 0.97 -0.14 -18.27
N GLY A 156 0.67 -0.79 -19.40
CA GLY A 156 1.51 -0.86 -20.60
C GLY A 156 1.40 0.35 -21.54
N GLU A 157 0.38 1.20 -21.36
CA GLU A 157 0.21 2.48 -22.06
C GLU A 157 0.96 3.66 -21.39
N ALA A 158 1.80 3.37 -20.40
CA ALA A 158 2.91 4.27 -20.06
C ALA A 158 3.88 4.30 -21.25
N VAL A 159 3.60 5.18 -22.21
CA VAL A 159 4.46 5.76 -23.25
C VAL A 159 5.58 4.82 -23.72
N SER A 160 5.40 4.27 -24.92
CA SER A 160 6.50 3.75 -25.75
C SER A 160 7.74 4.63 -25.55
N SER A 161 8.78 4.01 -24.99
CA SER A 161 10.10 4.57 -24.82
C SER A 161 10.61 5.09 -26.16
N GLY A 162 10.35 6.38 -26.44
CA GLY A 162 11.33 7.17 -27.15
C GLY A 162 12.55 7.30 -26.24
N ASP A 163 13.74 7.27 -26.83
CA ASP A 163 15.06 7.35 -26.20
C ASP A 163 15.31 8.64 -25.37
N ALA A 164 14.41 8.98 -24.46
CA ALA A 164 14.72 9.80 -23.31
C ALA A 164 15.23 8.84 -22.24
N PRO A 165 16.44 9.08 -21.67
CA PRO A 165 16.90 8.28 -20.55
C PRO A 165 15.80 8.30 -19.49
N ALA A 166 15.49 7.12 -18.96
CA ALA A 166 14.72 6.98 -17.73
C ALA A 166 15.48 7.70 -16.63
N ALA A 167 15.28 9.02 -16.52
CA ALA A 167 15.49 9.72 -15.29
C ALA A 167 14.54 9.02 -14.33
N ALA A 168 15.13 8.26 -13.39
CA ALA A 168 14.41 7.81 -12.20
C ALA A 168 13.58 9.01 -11.75
N ALA A 169 12.25 8.85 -11.67
CA ALA A 169 11.38 9.92 -11.19
C ALA A 169 12.04 10.45 -9.92
N GLU A 170 12.45 11.72 -9.93
CA GLU A 170 13.26 12.25 -8.84
C GLU A 170 12.53 11.95 -7.53
N PRO A 171 13.22 11.40 -6.52
CA PRO A 171 12.58 11.05 -5.27
C PRO A 171 11.86 12.29 -4.74
N TRP A 172 10.63 12.10 -4.25
CA TRP A 172 9.87 13.20 -3.68
C TRP A 172 10.69 13.82 -2.55
N THR A 173 10.94 15.13 -2.67
CA THR A 173 11.71 15.86 -1.67
C THR A 173 10.83 16.30 -0.52
N GLU A 174 11.45 16.66 0.60
CA GLU A 174 10.76 17.31 1.73
C GLU A 174 9.98 18.56 1.28
N ALA A 175 10.52 19.31 0.32
CA ALA A 175 9.83 20.46 -0.27
C ALA A 175 8.52 20.07 -0.97
N HIS A 176 8.48 18.93 -1.67
CA HIS A 176 7.24 18.41 -2.28
C HIS A 176 6.21 18.02 -1.22
N ILE A 177 6.66 17.40 -0.13
CA ILE A 177 5.79 17.01 1.00
C ILE A 177 5.14 18.24 1.62
N HIS A 178 5.94 19.25 1.98
CA HIS A 178 5.41 20.50 2.52
C HIS A 178 4.49 21.21 1.54
N ARG A 179 4.82 21.19 0.24
CA ARG A 179 3.99 21.81 -0.79
C ARG A 179 2.62 21.15 -0.91
N LEU A 180 2.54 19.82 -0.78
CA LEU A 180 1.25 19.13 -0.75
C LEU A 180 0.42 19.55 0.47
N ILE A 181 1.03 19.55 1.65
CA ILE A 181 0.36 19.95 2.89
C ILE A 181 -0.15 21.39 2.78
N GLU A 182 0.62 22.28 2.14
CA GLU A 182 0.26 23.68 1.93
C GLU A 182 -0.89 23.86 0.92
N LEU A 183 -0.85 23.14 -0.21
CA LEU A 183 -1.85 23.27 -1.27
C LEU A 183 -3.21 22.69 -0.87
N PHE A 184 -3.20 21.57 -0.15
CA PHE A 184 -4.40 20.80 0.18
C PHE A 184 -4.80 20.93 1.65
N GLN A 185 -4.59 22.11 2.23
CA GLN A 185 -5.02 22.43 3.59
C GLN A 185 -6.54 22.32 3.73
N GLY A 186 -6.96 21.80 4.87
CA GLY A 186 -8.36 21.69 5.28
C GLY A 186 -8.42 21.66 6.80
N ARG A 187 -9.22 20.76 7.35
CA ARG A 187 -9.31 20.54 8.80
C ARG A 187 -7.98 20.05 9.38
N GLY A 188 -7.45 20.76 10.39
CA GLY A 188 -6.09 20.57 10.89
C GLY A 188 -5.92 19.44 11.92
N ASP A 189 -7.00 19.04 12.58
CA ASP A 189 -7.02 18.03 13.66
C ASP A 189 -7.35 16.61 13.16
N VAL A 190 -7.70 16.45 11.89
CA VAL A 190 -8.17 15.17 11.33
C VAL A 190 -7.84 15.03 9.86
N HIS A 191 -7.41 13.83 9.49
CA HIS A 191 -7.28 13.41 8.10
C HIS A 191 -7.97 12.06 7.89
N ALA A 192 -8.13 11.64 6.64
CA ALA A 192 -8.71 10.36 6.31
C ALA A 192 -7.63 9.41 5.82
N ARG A 193 -7.71 8.12 6.18
CA ARG A 193 -6.86 7.06 5.65
C ARG A 193 -7.71 6.03 4.93
N GLN A 194 -7.31 5.70 3.71
CA GLN A 194 -7.99 4.66 2.96
C GLN A 194 -7.70 3.30 3.59
N TRP A 195 -8.75 2.49 3.73
CA TRP A 195 -8.63 1.07 3.97
C TRP A 195 -9.16 0.31 2.77
N VAL A 196 -8.62 -0.89 2.56
CA VAL A 196 -9.05 -1.81 1.50
C VAL A 196 -9.23 -3.17 2.15
N SER A 197 -10.43 -3.73 2.05
CA SER A 197 -10.70 -5.10 2.48
C SER A 197 -10.14 -6.11 1.48
N PRO A 198 -9.81 -7.33 1.94
CA PRO A 198 -9.41 -8.42 1.05
C PRO A 198 -10.42 -8.72 -0.08
N GLY A 199 -11.71 -8.49 0.16
CA GLY A 199 -12.79 -8.64 -0.82
C GLY A 199 -12.92 -7.51 -1.85
N GLY A 200 -12.00 -6.55 -1.90
CA GLY A 200 -12.01 -5.45 -2.86
C GLY A 200 -12.92 -4.27 -2.50
N GLY A 201 -13.65 -4.36 -1.38
CA GLY A 201 -14.28 -3.21 -0.75
C GLY A 201 -13.23 -2.24 -0.21
N GLY A 202 -13.54 -0.96 -0.18
CA GLY A 202 -12.66 0.05 0.38
C GLY A 202 -13.44 1.23 0.88
N GLY A 203 -12.79 2.04 1.70
CA GLY A 203 -13.38 3.22 2.30
C GLY A 203 -12.33 4.10 2.91
N TYR A 204 -12.77 5.08 3.68
CA TYR A 204 -11.90 6.01 4.38
C TYR A 204 -12.28 6.06 5.84
N ASN A 205 -11.29 5.89 6.72
CA ASN A 205 -11.47 6.07 8.16
C ASN A 205 -10.88 7.42 8.58
N PRO A 206 -11.58 8.19 9.42
CA PRO A 206 -10.99 9.36 10.05
C PRO A 206 -9.87 8.95 11.01
N VAL A 207 -8.77 9.70 10.97
CA VAL A 207 -7.65 9.61 11.91
C VAL A 207 -7.55 10.97 12.57
N HIS A 208 -7.89 11.04 13.86
CA HIS A 208 -7.97 12.27 14.65
C HIS A 208 -6.57 12.73 15.12
N GLN A 209 -5.75 13.08 14.14
CA GLN A 209 -4.46 13.73 14.35
C GLN A 209 -4.13 14.60 13.13
N PRO A 210 -3.24 15.60 13.29
CA PRO A 210 -2.78 16.42 12.17
C PRO A 210 -2.14 15.59 11.04
N LEU A 211 -2.23 16.11 9.82
CA LEU A 211 -1.57 15.53 8.66
C LEU A 211 -0.05 15.76 8.78
N ASP A 212 0.69 14.67 8.99
CA ASP A 212 2.13 14.68 9.24
C ASP A 212 2.96 14.47 7.94
N PRO A 213 4.14 15.10 7.78
CA PRO A 213 5.04 14.89 6.66
C PRO A 213 5.40 13.42 6.36
N VAL A 214 5.59 12.59 7.39
CA VAL A 214 5.90 11.14 7.28
C VAL A 214 4.71 10.37 6.68
N LEU A 215 3.49 10.76 7.02
CA LEU A 215 2.29 10.19 6.41
C LEU A 215 2.25 10.56 4.91
N VAL A 216 2.48 11.83 4.58
CA VAL A 216 2.50 12.29 3.19
C VAL A 216 3.60 11.61 2.36
N GLU A 217 4.78 11.40 2.95
CA GLU A 217 5.85 10.62 2.32
C GLU A 217 5.37 9.18 2.04
N GLY A 218 4.70 8.54 3.01
CA GLY A 218 4.11 7.22 2.82
C GLY A 218 3.03 7.18 1.75
N HIS A 219 2.26 8.26 1.61
CA HIS A 219 1.30 8.42 0.54
C HIS A 219 1.97 8.50 -0.84
N PHE A 220 3.00 9.32 -0.99
CA PHE A 220 3.80 9.42 -2.21
C PHE A 220 4.53 8.13 -2.59
N ALA A 221 4.98 7.38 -1.58
CA ALA A 221 5.56 6.06 -1.76
C ALA A 221 4.52 4.97 -2.11
N GLY A 222 3.21 5.30 -2.10
CA GLY A 222 2.13 4.35 -2.36
C GLY A 222 1.88 3.35 -1.22
N ARG A 223 2.41 3.60 -0.02
CA ARG A 223 2.22 2.74 1.17
C ARG A 223 0.78 2.84 1.72
N HIS A 224 0.13 3.98 1.53
CA HIS A 224 -1.25 4.21 1.91
C HIS A 224 -1.86 5.36 1.10
N THR A 225 -3.19 5.50 1.13
CA THR A 225 -3.87 6.63 0.50
C THR A 225 -4.45 7.52 1.59
N LEU A 226 -4.14 8.82 1.52
CA LEU A 226 -4.67 9.83 2.44
C LEU A 226 -5.82 10.58 1.78
N GLY A 227 -6.74 11.04 2.60
CA GLY A 227 -7.75 12.03 2.26
C GLY A 227 -7.70 13.18 3.26
N VAL A 228 -8.23 14.32 2.84
CA VAL A 228 -8.28 15.55 3.64
C VAL A 228 -9.71 16.07 3.69
N TYR A 229 -10.12 16.56 4.85
CA TYR A 229 -11.41 17.20 5.02
C TYR A 229 -11.29 18.67 4.63
N GLN A 230 -11.92 19.08 3.52
CA GLN A 230 -11.72 20.40 2.91
C GLN A 230 -12.10 21.59 3.80
N LEU A 231 -13.12 21.41 4.64
CA LEU A 231 -13.64 22.47 5.50
C LEU A 231 -12.77 22.57 6.76
N ASP A 232 -12.13 23.72 6.98
CA ASP A 232 -11.35 23.99 8.18
C ASP A 232 -12.23 24.33 9.40
N GLU A 233 -11.60 24.51 10.56
CA GLU A 233 -12.28 24.78 11.84
C GLU A 233 -13.03 26.13 11.84
N GLU A 234 -12.61 27.05 10.99
CA GLU A 234 -13.26 28.35 10.75
C GLU A 234 -14.33 28.29 9.64
N ALA A 235 -14.70 27.09 9.19
CA ALA A 235 -15.67 26.84 8.13
C ALA A 235 -15.28 27.47 6.77
N ARG A 236 -13.99 27.44 6.43
CA ARG A 236 -13.43 27.92 5.15
C ARG A 236 -12.91 26.76 4.32
N VAL A 237 -12.84 26.98 3.01
CA VAL A 237 -12.29 26.04 2.02
C VAL A 237 -11.19 26.75 1.24
N ARG A 238 -10.02 26.11 1.10
CA ARG A 238 -8.83 26.72 0.47
C ARG A 238 -8.59 26.27 -0.97
N TRP A 239 -9.18 25.17 -1.38
CA TRP A 239 -9.01 24.57 -2.69
C TRP A 239 -10.29 23.84 -3.12
N ILE A 240 -10.45 23.65 -4.42
CA ILE A 240 -11.60 22.96 -5.03
C ILE A 240 -11.04 21.92 -6.00
N ALA A 241 -11.62 20.72 -6.00
CA ALA A 241 -11.36 19.71 -7.01
C ALA A 241 -12.57 19.60 -7.95
N PHE A 242 -12.30 19.54 -9.25
CA PHE A 242 -13.31 19.23 -10.27
C PHE A 242 -13.09 17.80 -10.71
N ASP A 243 -14.07 16.94 -10.46
CA ASP A 243 -14.11 15.61 -11.05
C ASP A 243 -14.77 15.71 -12.43
N VAL A 244 -13.99 15.49 -13.48
CA VAL A 244 -14.43 15.69 -14.86
C VAL A 244 -14.49 14.33 -15.55
N ASP A 245 -15.71 13.80 -15.65
CA ASP A 245 -15.97 12.56 -16.38
C ASP A 245 -15.92 12.78 -17.89
N ILE A 246 -15.01 12.08 -18.56
CA ILE A 246 -14.95 12.04 -20.01
C ILE A 246 -15.69 10.78 -20.47
N ARG A 247 -16.64 10.96 -21.38
CA ARG A 247 -17.31 9.84 -22.05
C ARG A 247 -16.29 8.90 -22.69
N LYS A 248 -16.40 7.60 -22.40
CA LYS A 248 -15.42 6.57 -22.82
C LYS A 248 -15.20 6.54 -24.33
N GLU A 249 -16.21 6.91 -25.10
CA GLU A 249 -16.18 6.94 -26.57
C GLU A 249 -15.25 8.05 -27.10
N VAL A 250 -15.02 9.11 -26.32
CA VAL A 250 -14.22 10.27 -26.71
C VAL A 250 -12.77 10.12 -26.25
N LEU A 251 -12.52 9.26 -25.26
CA LEU A 251 -11.22 9.11 -24.61
C LEU A 251 -10.09 8.68 -25.57
N PRO A 252 -10.27 7.72 -26.50
CA PRO A 252 -9.20 7.31 -27.42
C PRO A 252 -8.75 8.44 -28.37
N ASP A 253 -9.68 9.29 -28.80
CA ASP A 253 -9.41 10.40 -29.71
C ASP A 253 -8.82 11.61 -28.96
N ALA A 254 -9.36 11.91 -27.78
CA ALA A 254 -8.91 13.00 -26.92
C ALA A 254 -7.46 12.82 -26.42
N LEU A 255 -7.07 11.59 -26.06
CA LEU A 255 -5.72 11.29 -25.57
C LEU A 255 -4.66 11.31 -26.68
N ARG A 256 -5.04 11.10 -27.95
CA ARG A 256 -4.11 11.06 -29.08
C ARG A 256 -3.74 12.44 -29.63
N ARG A 257 -4.53 13.49 -29.38
CA ARG A 257 -4.32 14.82 -29.96
C ARG A 257 -4.52 15.93 -28.93
N ARG A 258 -3.42 16.44 -28.39
CA ARG A 258 -3.37 17.57 -27.43
C ARG A 258 -4.15 18.81 -27.89
N SER A 259 -4.26 19.05 -29.20
CA SER A 259 -5.03 20.17 -29.76
C SER A 259 -6.56 20.01 -29.66
N GLN A 260 -7.09 18.78 -29.63
CA GLN A 260 -8.52 18.53 -29.46
C GLN A 260 -8.94 18.64 -27.99
N TRP A 261 -8.04 18.31 -27.07
CA TRP A 261 -8.23 18.53 -25.63
C TRP A 261 -8.52 19.99 -25.29
N GLN A 262 -7.84 20.93 -25.95
CA GLN A 262 -8.04 22.36 -25.78
C GLN A 262 -9.39 22.87 -26.33
N THR A 263 -10.01 22.14 -27.26
CA THR A 263 -11.31 22.49 -27.84
C THR A 263 -12.48 21.94 -27.02
N LEU A 264 -12.30 20.81 -26.32
CA LEU A 264 -13.31 20.22 -25.45
C LEU A 264 -13.47 20.94 -24.09
N MET A 265 -12.43 21.69 -23.67
CA MET A 265 -12.40 22.44 -22.41
C MET A 265 -12.77 23.94 -22.57
N ARG A 266 -13.29 24.33 -23.75
CA ARG A 266 -13.89 25.66 -24.00
C ARG A 266 -15.40 25.56 -24.00
#